data_AF-A0A2X4TMS0-F1
#
_entry.id   AF-A0A2X4TMS0-F1
#
_cell.length_a   1.000
_cell.length_b   1.000
_cell.length_c   1.000
_cell.angle_alpha   90.00
_cell.angle_beta   90.00
_cell.angle_gamma   90.00
#
_symmetry.space_group_name_H-M   'P 1'
#
loop_
_entity.id
_entity.type
_entity.pdbx_description
1 polymer ?
#
loop_
_entity_poly.entity_id
_entity_poly.type
_entity_poly.pdbx_seq_one_letter_code
_entity_poly.pdbx_strand_id
1 'polypeptide(L)' 'MRSKRFEALAKRPVNQDGFVKEWIEEGFIAMESRTTQNRLSKSLTAPSRS' A
#
# COMPACT_ATOMS: atom_id res chain seq x y z
N MET A 1 -29.46 0.82 -16.57
CA MET A 1 -29.08 -0.38 -17.34
C MET A 1 -27.59 -0.62 -17.15
N ARG A 2 -27.15 -1.80 -16.68
CA ARG A 2 -25.72 -2.14 -16.63
C ARG A 2 -25.24 -2.49 -18.04
N SER A 3 -23.99 -2.15 -18.36
CA SER A 3 -23.40 -2.49 -19.66
C SER A 3 -22.99 -3.96 -19.68
N LYS A 4 -23.36 -4.67 -20.76
CA LYS A 4 -23.00 -6.08 -21.00
C LYS A 4 -21.49 -6.32 -20.91
N ARG A 5 -20.69 -5.34 -21.34
CA ARG A 5 -19.21 -5.40 -21.22
C ARG A 5 -18.78 -5.48 -19.76
N PHE A 6 -19.37 -4.68 -18.89
CA PHE A 6 -19.03 -4.67 -17.47
C PHE A 6 -19.53 -5.91 -16.74
N GLU A 7 -20.63 -6.53 -17.18
CA GLU A 7 -21.07 -7.83 -16.66
C GLU A 7 -20.08 -8.96 -16.98
N ALA A 8 -19.55 -8.99 -18.20
CA ALA A 8 -18.50 -9.94 -18.58
C ALA A 8 -17.18 -9.68 -17.84
N LEU A 9 -16.80 -8.41 -17.66
CA LEU A 9 -15.59 -8.04 -16.91
C LEU A 9 -15.70 -8.39 -15.43
N ALA A 10 -16.87 -8.20 -14.81
CA ALA A 10 -17.10 -8.50 -13.40
C ALA A 10 -16.90 -9.99 -13.06
N LYS A 11 -17.15 -10.90 -14.02
CA LYS A 11 -17.00 -12.35 -13.84
C LYS A 11 -15.57 -12.86 -14.03
N ARG A 12 -14.60 -11.99 -14.36
CA ARG A 12 -13.21 -12.41 -14.55
C ARG A 12 -12.59 -12.92 -13.24
N PRO A 13 -11.72 -13.94 -13.27
CA PRO A 13 -11.10 -14.51 -12.07
C PRO A 13 -10.39 -13.47 -11.19
N VAL A 14 -9.75 -12.47 -11.80
CA VAL A 14 -9.05 -11.37 -11.09
C VAL A 14 -9.93 -10.61 -10.10
N ASN A 15 -11.25 -10.54 -10.31
CA ASN A 15 -12.12 -9.84 -9.36
C ASN A 15 -12.46 -10.67 -8.12
N GLN A 16 -12.00 -11.92 -8.06
CA GLN A 16 -12.06 -12.77 -6.86
C GLN A 16 -10.79 -12.64 -6.00
N ASP A 17 -9.77 -11.93 -6.51
CA ASP A 17 -8.55 -11.67 -5.75
C ASP A 17 -8.81 -10.60 -4.67
N GLY A 18 -8.09 -10.72 -3.55
CA GLY A 18 -8.20 -9.78 -2.43
C GLY A 18 -7.40 -8.51 -2.66
N PHE A 19 -7.97 -7.53 -3.38
CA PHE A 19 -7.38 -6.20 -3.49
C PHE A 19 -7.90 -5.27 -2.38
N VAL A 20 -6.96 -4.70 -1.61
CA VAL A 20 -7.25 -3.67 -0.60
C VAL A 20 -6.55 -2.37 -0.95
N LYS A 21 -7.12 -1.26 -0.50
CA LYS A 21 -6.42 0.03 -0.54
C LYS A 21 -5.29 0.02 0.49
N GLU A 22 -4.31 0.88 0.28
CA GLU A 22 -3.26 1.10 1.27
C GLU A 22 -3.87 1.54 2.61
N TRP A 23 -3.34 0.98 3.69
CA TRP A 23 -3.70 1.28 5.07
C TRP A 23 -2.41 1.47 5.87
N ILE A 24 -2.06 2.74 6.09
CA ILE A 24 -0.75 3.14 6.64
C ILE A 24 -0.61 2.72 8.10
N GLU A 25 -1.69 2.89 8.87
CA GLU A 25 -1.72 2.64 10.32
C GLU A 25 -1.49 1.16 10.65
N GLU A 26 -2.04 0.25 9.85
CA GLU A 26 -1.88 -1.21 10.02
C GLU A 26 -0.71 -1.78 9.20
N GLY A 27 0.04 -0.92 8.50
CA GLY A 27 1.20 -1.34 7.71
C GLY A 27 0.85 -2.09 6.42
N PHE A 28 -0.40 -2.07 5.96
CA PHE A 28 -0.76 -2.56 4.61
C PHE A 28 -0.42 -1.50 3.56
N ILE A 29 0.85 -1.39 3.23
CA ILE A 29 1.36 -0.48 2.22
C ILE A 29 2.43 -1.21 1.42
N ALA A 30 2.52 -0.93 0.11
CA ALA A 30 3.50 -1.60 -0.73
C ALA A 30 4.93 -1.21 -0.33
N MET A 31 5.28 0.07 -0.40
CA MET A 31 6.60 0.63 -0.06
C MET A 31 6.47 2.10 0.39
N GLU A 32 7.59 2.72 0.82
CA GLU A 32 7.70 4.17 1.07
C GLU A 32 6.76 4.77 2.12
N SER A 33 6.40 3.98 3.14
CA SER A 33 5.66 4.52 4.29
C SER A 33 6.42 5.68 4.96
N ARG A 34 5.71 6.74 5.36
CA ARG A 34 6.31 7.84 6.14
C ARG A 34 7.00 7.34 7.41
N THR A 35 6.50 6.24 7.99
CA THR A 35 7.08 5.61 9.17
C THR A 35 8.51 5.10 8.91
N THR A 36 8.76 4.49 7.74
CA THR A 36 10.12 4.04 7.37
C THR A 36 11.03 5.20 6.98
N GLN A 37 10.51 6.25 6.32
CA GLN A 37 11.28 7.46 5.99
C GLN A 37 11.78 8.20 7.25
N ASN A 38 10.93 8.31 8.28
CA ASN A 38 11.27 8.97 9.54
C ASN A 38 12.31 8.19 10.39
N ARG A 39 12.50 6.89 10.14
CA ARG A 39 13.54 6.10 10.81
C ARG A 39 14.92 6.40 10.22
N LEU A 40 15.01 6.53 8.89
CA LEU A 40 16.27 6.83 8.19
C LEU A 40 16.78 8.22 8.53
N SER A 41 15.90 9.22 8.62
CA SER A 41 16.29 10.58 9.00
C SER A 41 16.89 10.65 10.41
N LYS A 42 16.30 9.93 11.38
CA LYS A 42 16.81 9.87 12.76
C LYS A 42 18.15 9.13 12.90
N SER A 43 18.40 8.12 12.06
CA SER A 43 19.68 7.40 12.09
C SER A 43 20.85 8.22 11.54
N LEU A 44 20.59 9.18 10.65
CA LEU A 44 21.62 10.06 10.06
C LEU A 44 21.92 11.31 10.91
N THR A 45 21.12 11.59 11.95
CA THR A 45 21.30 12.75 12.85
C THR A 45 21.75 12.37 14.26
N ALA A 46 21.96 11.09 14.56
CA ALA A 46 22.48 10.68 15.86
C ALA A 46 23.95 11.14 15.99
N PRO A 47 24.30 11.99 16.98
CA PRO A 47 25.69 12.35 17.20
C PRO A 47 26.46 11.10 17.61
N SER A 48 27.55 10.80 16.90
CA SER A 48 28.59 9.85 17.30
C SER A 48 28.99 10.18 18.74
N ARG A 49 28.51 9.39 19.71
CA ARG A 49 28.98 9.49 21.10
C ARG A 49 30.45 9.06 21.12
N SER A 50 31.34 10.04 21.22
CA SER A 50 32.76 9.88 21.60
C SER A 50 32.88 9.63 23.09
#